data_AF-X1DM14-F1
#
_entry.id   AF-X1DM14-F1
#
_cell.length_a   1.000
_cell.length_b   1.000
_cell.length_c   1.000
_cell.angle_alpha   90.00
_cell.angle_beta   90.00
_cell.angle_gamma   90.00
#
_symmetry.space_group_name_H-M   'P 1'
#
loop_
_entity.id
_entity.type
_entity.pdbx_description
1 polymer ?
#
loop_
_entity_poly.entity_id
_entity_poly.type
_entity_poly.pdbx_seq_one_letter_code
_entity_poly.pdbx_strand_id
1 'polypeptide(L)' 'KNIGLKIEDLEKDKKLQDLILSVFHSTTHTFEGTSAVKIIENHLGKAFIKKLQTIPVPIPEKKLNK' A
#
# COMPACT_ATOMS: atom_id res chain seq x y z
N LYS A 1 -20.98 -8.00 -21.25
CA LYS A 1 -19.64 -7.82 -21.87
C LYS A 1 -19.52 -6.48 -22.62
N ASN A 2 -20.13 -5.40 -22.12
CA ASN A 2 -20.07 -4.05 -22.74
C ASN A 2 -20.26 -2.97 -21.66
N ILE A 3 -19.20 -2.64 -20.94
CA ILE A 3 -19.14 -1.50 -19.99
C ILE A 3 -18.43 -0.28 -20.59
N GLY A 4 -18.27 -0.22 -21.92
CA GLY A 4 -17.64 0.91 -22.62
C GLY A 4 -16.15 1.07 -22.37
N LEU A 5 -15.48 0.06 -21.79
CA LEU A 5 -14.05 0.09 -21.51
C LEU A 5 -13.26 -0.55 -22.66
N LYS A 6 -12.18 0.11 -23.08
CA LYS A 6 -11.16 -0.49 -23.92
C LYS A 6 -10.29 -1.38 -23.04
N ILE A 7 -10.45 -2.70 -23.19
CA ILE A 7 -9.69 -3.69 -22.42
C ILE A 7 -8.60 -4.26 -23.31
N GLU A 8 -7.36 -4.18 -22.85
CA GLU A 8 -6.19 -4.78 -23.48
C GLU A 8 -5.61 -5.82 -22.52
N ASP A 9 -5.08 -6.91 -23.08
CA ASP A 9 -4.51 -8.02 -22.34
C ASP A 9 -3.03 -7.69 -22.05
N LEU A 10 -2.70 -7.58 -20.77
CA LEU A 10 -1.38 -7.11 -20.31
C LEU A 10 -0.28 -8.06 -20.76
N GLU A 11 -0.56 -9.36 -20.76
CA GLU A 11 0.37 -10.43 -21.11
C GLU A 11 0.72 -10.46 -22.61
N LYS A 12 -0.01 -9.73 -23.46
CA LYS A 12 0.32 -9.60 -24.89
C LYS A 12 1.56 -8.76 -25.16
N ASP A 13 1.91 -7.85 -24.25
CA ASP A 13 3.12 -7.02 -24.35
C ASP A 13 4.04 -7.31 -23.16
N LYS A 14 5.02 -8.18 -23.38
CA LYS A 14 6.01 -8.56 -22.37
C LYS A 14 6.78 -7.38 -21.79
N LYS A 15 7.10 -6.37 -22.61
CA LYS A 15 7.87 -5.21 -22.15
C LYS A 15 7.02 -4.36 -21.22
N LEU A 16 5.76 -4.11 -21.58
CA LEU A 16 4.82 -3.40 -20.73
C LEU A 16 4.59 -4.15 -19.42
N GLN A 17 4.41 -5.47 -19.48
CA GLN A 17 4.23 -6.33 -18.32
C GLN A 17 5.40 -6.22 -17.34
N ASP A 18 6.65 -6.35 -17.80
CA ASP A 18 7.84 -6.27 -16.95
C ASP A 18 8.00 -4.89 -16.27
N LEU A 19 7.67 -3.81 -16.99
CA LEU A 19 7.71 -2.46 -16.43
C LEU A 19 6.68 -2.27 -15.31
N ILE A 20 5.45 -2.76 -15.51
CA ILE A 20 4.38 -2.68 -14.49
C ILE A 20 4.71 -3.52 -13.27
N LEU A 21 5.28 -4.72 -13.47
CA LEU A 21 5.68 -5.60 -12.36
C LEU A 21 6.68 -4.92 -11.43
N SER A 22 7.59 -4.10 -11.94
CA SER A 22 8.55 -3.35 -11.13
C SER A 22 7.87 -2.38 -10.14
N VAL A 23 6.84 -1.65 -10.60
CA VAL A 23 6.05 -0.74 -9.76
C VAL A 23 5.19 -1.54 -8.77
N PHE A 24 4.60 -2.66 -9.21
CA PHE A 24 3.83 -3.55 -8.36
C PHE A 24 4.68 -4.10 -7.20
N HIS A 25 5.86 -4.67 -7.48
CA HIS A 25 6.77 -5.18 -6.45
C HIS A 25 7.23 -4.09 -5.48
N SER A 26 7.57 -2.91 -5.99
CA SER A 26 7.93 -1.75 -5.15
C SER A 26 6.79 -1.35 -4.21
N THR A 27 5.55 -1.38 -4.72
CA THR A 27 4.34 -1.08 -3.95
C THR A 27 4.09 -2.15 -2.88
N THR A 28 4.17 -3.43 -3.24
CA THR A 28 4.00 -4.57 -2.34
C THR A 28 5.03 -4.52 -1.21
N HIS A 29 6.31 -4.37 -1.52
CA HIS A 29 7.36 -4.24 -0.50
C HIS A 29 7.15 -3.03 0.41
N THR A 30 6.63 -1.92 -0.12
CA THR A 30 6.32 -0.73 0.70
C THR A 30 5.19 -1.01 1.69
N PHE A 31 4.13 -1.72 1.28
CA PHE A 31 3.03 -2.07 2.17
C PHE A 31 3.41 -3.16 3.18
N GLU A 32 4.25 -4.12 2.80
CA GLU A 32 4.73 -5.18 3.68
C GLU A 32 5.76 -4.67 4.70
N GLY A 33 6.66 -3.79 4.28
CA GLY A 33 7.76 -3.28 5.10
C GLY A 33 7.41 -2.08 5.97
N THR A 34 6.20 -1.53 5.87
CA THR A 34 5.80 -0.33 6.61
C THR A 34 4.39 -0.47 7.20
N SER A 35 4.01 0.45 8.10
CA SER A 35 2.64 0.51 8.61
C SER A 35 1.66 1.24 7.68
N ALA A 36 2.04 1.51 6.42
CA ALA A 36 1.15 2.16 5.46
C ALA A 36 -0.07 1.26 5.15
N VAL A 37 -1.26 1.86 5.08
CA VAL A 37 -2.51 1.17 4.72
C VAL A 37 -3.22 1.81 3.54
N LYS A 38 -2.81 3.02 3.15
CA LYS A 38 -3.28 3.71 1.95
C LYS A 38 -2.23 4.70 1.48
N ILE A 39 -1.95 4.69 0.17
CA ILE A 39 -1.08 5.66 -0.50
C ILE A 39 -1.87 6.26 -1.66
N ILE A 40 -1.86 7.58 -1.78
CA ILE A 40 -2.39 8.33 -2.93
C ILE A 40 -1.31 9.30 -3.36
N GLU A 41 -0.78 9.14 -4.57
CA GLU A 41 0.27 9.99 -5.13
C GLU A 41 -0.17 10.58 -6.47
N ASN A 42 0.27 11.81 -6.77
CA ASN A 42 0.05 12.45 -8.06
C ASN A 42 1.35 12.56 -8.88
N HIS A 43 1.20 12.91 -10.16
CA HIS A 43 2.33 13.08 -11.09
C HIS A 43 3.32 14.21 -10.73
N LEU A 44 3.00 15.05 -9.74
CA LEU A 44 3.89 16.10 -9.21
C LEU A 44 4.72 15.60 -8.02
N GLY A 45 4.67 14.31 -7.71
CA GLY A 45 5.37 13.70 -6.58
C GLY A 45 4.79 14.08 -5.21
N LYS A 46 3.52 14.51 -5.16
CA LYS A 46 2.82 14.76 -3.88
C LYS A 46 2.05 13.52 -3.47
N ALA A 47 2.28 13.06 -2.24
CA ALA A 47 1.66 11.86 -1.69
C ALA A 47 0.91 12.12 -0.38
N PHE A 48 -0.26 11.49 -0.24
CA PHE A 48 -0.97 11.29 1.01
C PHE A 48 -0.78 9.82 1.44
N ILE A 49 -0.26 9.61 2.66
CA ILE A 49 0.02 8.27 3.19
C ILE A 49 -0.71 8.09 4.52
N LYS A 50 -1.69 7.19 4.57
CA LYS A 50 -2.33 6.76 5.81
C LYS A 50 -1.53 5.61 6.40
N LYS A 51 -1.16 5.72 7.66
CA LYS A 51 -0.43 4.67 8.40
C LYS A 51 -1.25 4.19 9.60
N LEU A 52 -1.14 2.90 9.93
CA LEU A 52 -1.56 2.37 11.21
C LEU A 52 -0.62 2.93 12.30
N GLN A 53 -1.20 3.65 13.26
CA GLN A 53 -0.50 4.07 14.47
C GLN A 53 -0.82 3.07 15.58
N THR A 54 0.20 2.40 16.10
CA THR A 54 0.07 1.64 17.34
C THR A 54 0.14 2.63 18.49
N ILE A 55 -0.99 2.83 19.18
CA ILE A 55 -1.02 3.59 20.43
C ILE A 55 -0.58 2.59 21.52
N PRO A 56 0.54 2.82 22.23
CA PRO A 56 0.90 1.98 23.36
C PRO A 56 -0.20 2.08 24.41
N VAL A 57 -0.84 0.96 24.73
CA VAL A 57 -1.84 0.89 25.81
C VAL A 57 -1.08 1.01 27.14
N PRO A 58 -1.42 1.98 28.01
CA PRO A 58 -0.82 2.04 29.33
C PRO A 58 -1.19 0.79 30.12
N ILE A 59 -0.19 0.07 30.61
CA ILE A 59 -0.39 -1.10 31.48
C ILE A 59 -0.86 -0.56 32.85
N PRO A 60 -2.03 -0.97 33.37
CA PRO A 60 -2.47 -0.54 34.69
C PRO A 60 -1.47 -0.97 35.76
N GLU A 61 -1.01 -0.04 36.60
CA GLU A 61 -0.20 -0.37 37.77
C GLU A 61 -0.97 -1.32 38.69
N LYS A 62 -0.45 -2.53 38.87
CA LYS A 62 -0.98 -3.49 39.84
C LYS A 62 -0.65 -2.94 41.23
N LYS A 63 -1.62 -2.27 41.87
CA LYS A 63 -1.50 -1.88 43.29
C LYS A 63 -1.27 -3.15 44.10
N LEU A 64 -0.06 -3.30 44.62
CA LEU A 64 0.29 -4.34 45.58
C LEU A 64 -0.46 -4.01 46.88
N ASN A 65 -1.58 -4.68 47.11
CA ASN A 65 -2.29 -4.60 48.38
C ASN A 65 -1.34 -5.14 49.47
N LYS A 66 -0.89 -4.26 50.38
CA LYS A 66 -0.27 -4.61 51.65
C LYS A 66 -1.35 -4.77 52.71
#